data_AF-A0A5C8S325-F1
#
_entry.id   AF-A0A5C8S325-F1
#
_cell.length_a   1.000
_cell.length_b   1.000
_cell.length_c   1.000
_cell.angle_alpha   90.00
_cell.angle_beta   90.00
_cell.angle_gamma   90.00
#
_symmetry.space_group_name_H-M   'P 1'
#
loop_
_entity.id
_entity.type
_entity.pdbx_description
1 polymer ?
#
loop_
_entity_poly.entity_id
_entity_poly.type
_entity_poly.pdbx_seq_one_letter_code
_entity_poly.pdbx_strand_id
1 'polypeptide(L)' 'MTKGRTRGKQKGMQIQVRVQPEQVATLDAWIADQPEPKPSRPEAIRHALTDWLTGQGYVRHREDPEGAN' A
#
# COMPACT_ATOMS: atom_id res chain seq x y z
N MET A 1 13.41 -22.77 20.92
CA MET A 1 12.27 -22.97 20.00
C MET A 1 11.72 -21.60 19.60
N THR A 2 12.19 -21.02 18.50
CA THR A 2 11.73 -19.72 18.02
C THR A 2 10.35 -19.88 17.39
N LYS A 3 9.33 -19.28 18.01
CA LYS A 3 7.94 -19.32 17.56
C LYS A 3 7.84 -18.72 16.16
N GLY A 4 7.66 -19.58 15.16
CA GLY A 4 7.46 -19.18 13.76
C GLY A 4 6.28 -18.22 13.67
N ARG A 5 6.54 -17.00 13.21
CA ARG A 5 5.49 -16.02 12.90
C ARG A 5 4.70 -16.57 11.72
N THR A 6 3.46 -16.98 11.96
CA THR A 6 2.47 -17.24 10.91
C THR A 6 2.29 -15.96 10.12
N ARG A 7 2.89 -15.89 8.93
CA ARG A 7 2.67 -14.81 7.98
C ARG A 7 1.23 -14.96 7.49
N GLY A 8 0.30 -14.32 8.20
CA GLY A 8 -1.10 -14.24 7.77
C GLY A 8 -1.11 -13.85 6.30
N LYS A 9 -1.76 -14.66 5.45
CA LYS A 9 -1.96 -14.34 4.03
C LYS A 9 -2.65 -12.99 3.97
N GLN A 10 -1.89 -11.90 3.80
CA GLN A 10 -2.50 -10.64 3.41
C GLN A 10 -3.21 -10.93 2.08
N LYS A 11 -4.54 -10.79 2.08
CA LYS A 11 -5.40 -11.04 0.92
C LYS A 11 -5.05 -9.98 -0.12
N GLY A 12 -4.16 -10.32 -1.05
CA GLY A 12 -3.69 -9.42 -2.10
C GLY A 12 -2.81 -10.18 -3.09
N MET A 13 -2.89 -9.80 -4.36
CA MET A 13 -2.00 -10.35 -5.39
C MET A 13 -0.58 -9.81 -5.17
N GLN A 14 0.41 -10.70 -5.09
CA GLN A 14 1.81 -10.27 -5.00
C GLN A 14 2.27 -9.71 -6.34
N ILE A 15 2.69 -8.45 -6.34
CA ILE A 15 3.32 -7.79 -7.49
C ILE A 15 4.82 -7.67 -7.18
N GLN A 16 5.68 -8.30 -7.97
CA GLN A 16 7.14 -8.18 -7.84
C GLN A 16 7.66 -7.10 -8.80
N VAL A 17 8.18 -6.00 -8.26
CA VAL A 17 8.74 -4.89 -9.03
C VAL A 17 10.15 -4.60 -8.56
N ARG A 18 11.08 -4.40 -9.50
CA ARG A 18 12.42 -3.87 -9.20
C ARG A 18 12.35 -2.35 -9.20
N VAL A 19 12.61 -1.74 -8.05
CA VAL A 19 12.59 -0.29 -7.86
C VAL A 19 14.04 0.21 -7.84
N GLN A 20 14.30 1.35 -8.48
CA GLN A 20 15.64 1.92 -8.54
C GLN A 20 16.05 2.48 -7.16
N PRO A 21 17.36 2.50 -6.82
CA PRO A 21 17.82 2.94 -5.50
C PRO A 21 17.42 4.38 -5.18
N GLU A 22 17.38 5.27 -6.17
CA GLU A 22 16.93 6.67 -6.00
C GLU A 22 15.45 6.76 -5.57
N GLN A 23 14.61 5.89 -6.13
CA GLN A 23 13.18 5.83 -5.80
C GLN A 23 12.97 5.24 -4.40
N VAL A 24 13.79 4.25 -4.02
CA VAL A 24 13.79 3.68 -2.66
C VAL A 24 14.19 4.75 -1.64
N ALA A 25 15.26 5.51 -1.91
CA ALA A 25 15.71 6.57 -1.02
C ALA A 25 14.64 7.67 -0.83
N THR A 26 13.98 8.07 -1.93
CA THR A 26 12.90 9.06 -1.90
C THR A 26 11.69 8.55 -1.11
N LEU A 27 11.34 7.27 -1.28
CA LEU A 27 10.27 6.62 -0.52
C LEU A 27 10.59 6.55 0.98
N ASP A 28 11.82 6.18 1.35
CA ASP A 28 12.25 6.10 2.75
C ASP A 28 12.25 7.49 3.41
N ALA A 29 12.63 8.55 2.69
CA ALA A 29 12.52 9.92 3.18
C ALA A 29 11.06 10.30 3.46
N TRP A 30 10.15 10.03 2.52
CA TRP A 30 8.72 10.27 2.72
C TRP A 30 8.14 9.49 3.92
N ILE A 31 8.55 8.23 4.12
CA ILE A 31 8.15 7.40 5.28
C ILE A 31 8.65 8.03 6.60
N ALA A 32 9.85 8.61 6.59
CA ALA A 32 10.44 9.22 7.77
C ALA A 32 9.66 10.44 8.26
N ASP A 33 9.01 11.18 7.35
CA ASP A 33 8.18 12.36 7.63
C ASP A 33 6.75 12.01 8.10
N GLN A 34 6.33 10.75 8.02
CA GLN A 34 4.98 10.34 8.44
C GLN A 34 4.81 10.31 9.97
N PRO A 35 3.61 10.60 10.49
CA PRO A 35 3.30 10.47 11.91
C PRO A 35 3.41 9.01 12.37
N GLU A 36 3.60 8.79 13.67
CA GLU A 36 3.60 7.44 14.23
C GLU A 36 2.18 6.85 14.30
N PRO A 37 2.00 5.56 13.96
CA PRO A 37 3.03 4.61 13.50
C PRO A 37 3.41 4.82 12.03
N LYS A 38 4.72 4.85 11.76
CA LYS A 38 5.25 5.01 10.39
C LYS A 38 4.82 3.84 9.50
N PRO A 39 4.34 4.09 8.27
CA PRO A 39 3.94 3.02 7.37
C PRO A 39 5.15 2.20 6.93
N SER A 40 4.99 0.89 6.78
CA SER A 40 6.02 0.07 6.15
C SER A 40 6.15 0.41 4.65
N ARG A 41 7.30 0.12 4.03
CA ARG A 41 7.48 0.31 2.56
C ARG A 41 6.34 -0.24 1.70
N PRO A 42 5.85 -1.49 1.90
CA PRO A 42 4.72 -1.98 1.10
C PRO A 42 3.40 -1.26 1.42
N GLU A 43 3.22 -0.69 2.60
CA GLU A 43 2.04 0.15 2.91
C GLU A 43 2.16 1.52 2.24
N ALA A 44 3.32 2.17 2.34
CA ALA A 44 3.63 3.42 1.67
C ALA A 44 3.37 3.33 0.15
N ILE A 45 3.84 2.26 -0.50
CA ILE A 45 3.59 2.03 -1.93
C ILE A 45 2.10 1.84 -2.21
N ARG A 46 1.34 1.16 -1.35
CA ARG A 46 -0.11 1.01 -1.53
C ARG A 46 -0.81 2.37 -1.42
N HIS A 47 -0.45 3.20 -0.45
CA HIS A 47 -1.01 4.55 -0.32
C HIS A 47 -0.71 5.40 -1.55
N ALA A 48 0.55 5.45 -1.99
CA ALA A 48 0.95 6.18 -3.18
C ALA A 48 0.24 5.68 -4.45
N LEU A 49 0.09 4.36 -4.59
CA LEU A 49 -0.62 3.76 -5.73
C LEU A 49 -2.12 4.11 -5.72
N THR A 50 -2.78 4.00 -4.56
CA THR A 50 -4.19 4.35 -4.42
C THR A 50 -4.42 5.83 -4.68
N ASP A 51 -3.60 6.71 -4.11
CA ASP A 51 -3.68 8.16 -4.32
C ASP A 51 -3.50 8.52 -5.80
N TRP A 52 -2.43 8.00 -6.42
CA TRP A 52 -2.15 8.26 -7.82
C TRP A 52 -3.29 7.77 -8.74
N LEU A 53 -3.79 6.54 -8.56
CA LEU A 53 -4.90 6.02 -9.35
C LEU A 53 -6.22 6.77 -9.10
N THR A 54 -6.43 7.30 -7.90
CA THR A 54 -7.60 8.13 -7.57
C THR A 54 -7.51 9.47 -8.28
N GLY A 55 -6.36 10.14 -8.24
CA GLY A 55 -6.11 11.39 -8.96
C GLY A 55 -6.24 11.26 -10.48
N GLN A 56 -6.00 10.06 -11.02
CA GLN A 56 -6.21 9.75 -12.44
C GLN A 56 -7.66 9.31 -12.77
N GLY A 57 -8.55 9.19 -11.77
CA GLY A 57 -9.94 8.78 -11.97
C GLY A 57 -10.16 7.28 -12.22
N TYR A 58 -9.13 6.45 -12.02
CA TYR A 58 -9.24 4.99 -12.15
C TYR A 58 -9.89 4.33 -10.94
N VAL A 59 -9.82 4.97 -9.77
CA VAL A 59 -10.60 4.55 -8.60
C VAL A 59 -11.97 5.20 -8.70
N ARG A 60 -12.92 4.49 -9.36
CA ARG A 60 -14.33 4.80 -9.16
C ARG A 60 -14.71 4.24 -7.80
N HIS A 61 -15.11 5.11 -6.87
CA HIS A 61 -15.84 4.67 -5.69
C HIS A 61 -17.04 3.88 -6.23
N ARG A 62 -17.04 2.55 -6.10
CA ARG A 62 -18.30 1.81 -6.19
C ARG A 62 -19.11 2.37 -5.03
N GLU A 63 -20.07 3.22 -5.34
CA GLU A 63 -21.28 3.30 -4.55
C GLU A 63 -21.74 1.85 -4.45
N ASP A 64 -21.54 1.24 -3.28
CA ASP A 64 -22.19 -0.01 -2.97
C ASP A 64 -23.70 0.27 -3.14
N PRO A 65 -24.41 -0.44 -4.02
CA PRO A 65 -25.86 -0.34 -4.01
C PRO A 65 -26.35 -1.03 -2.73
N GLU A 66 -26.34 -0.28 -1.63
CA GLU A 66 -27.25 -0.48 -0.52
C GLU A 66 -28.66 -0.23 -1.08
N GLY A 67 -29.25 -1.28 -1.65
CA GLY A 67 -30.47 -1.19 -2.42
C GLY A 67 -30.97 -2.55 -2.88
N ALA A 68 -31.69 -3.21 -1.98
CA ALA A 68 -32.88 -4.02 -2.28
C ALA A 68 -32.78 -5.10 -3.37
N ASN A 69 -32.61 -6.35 -2.95
CA ASN A 69 -33.70 -7.34 -2.90
C ASN A 69 -33.24 -8.57 -2.09
#